data_AF-A0A150P786-F1
#
_entry.id   AF-A0A150P786-F1
#
_cell.length_a   1.000
_cell.length_b   1.000
_cell.length_c   1.000
_cell.angle_alpha   90.00
_cell.angle_beta   90.00
_cell.angle_gamma   90.00
#
_symmetry.space_group_name_H-M   'P 1'
#
loop_
_entity.id
_entity.type
_entity.pdbx_description
1 polymer ?
#
loop_
_entity_poly.entity_id
_entity_poly.type
_entity_poly.pdbx_seq_one_letter_code
_entity_poly.pdbx_strand_id
1 'polypeptide(L)'
;MGARVCLPLQPLDFYSFSFPEGFDPQEAALSRGFAFATTSYRRNGLAILPGVEDVRQLVEAFRARAAPAHTYLFGVSEGGLVTTLSLERYPELYSDGLAMCGPIGSFREQLNYFGDFRALFDYFFPGVLPGSAIQVPPEVTAGWFTVYRPRVQAAIAANPGAARQLVRTAKAAFDPDDPETVAITIVSVLQFNVFATNDAVEQLGGNPYDNRGRLYVGSHNDLLLNLRVERFAASTRALRNVAEHETTGDVSLPLVTLHTTLDPIVPYWHEPLYLLKVDTSDRGVVVPIPVHRYGHCALTNEEILGSLKLLLALGR
;
A
#
# COMPACT_ATOMS: atom_id res chain seq x y z
N MET A 1 -11.76 13.89 -3.92
CA MET A 1 -11.59 13.72 -2.45
C MET A 1 -10.30 12.96 -2.23
N GLY A 2 -9.26 13.63 -1.73
CA GLY A 2 -7.96 13.00 -1.52
C GLY A 2 -8.01 12.05 -0.33
N ALA A 3 -7.50 10.83 -0.51
CA ALA A 3 -7.22 9.93 0.60
C ALA A 3 -6.44 10.72 1.67
N ARG A 4 -7.00 10.85 2.87
CA ARG A 4 -6.24 11.32 4.02
C ARG A 4 -5.21 10.23 4.31
N VAL A 5 -4.00 10.40 3.80
CA VAL A 5 -2.86 9.61 4.26
C VAL A 5 -2.76 9.88 5.75
N CYS A 6 -3.05 8.86 6.55
CA CYS A 6 -2.92 8.96 7.99
C CYS A 6 -1.46 9.24 8.29
N LEU A 7 -1.19 10.42 8.83
CA LEU A 7 0.15 10.88 9.10
C LEU A 7 0.76 10.04 10.23
N PRO A 8 2.07 9.78 10.23
CA PRO A 8 2.74 9.04 11.32
C PRO A 8 2.61 9.71 12.71
N LEU A 9 2.02 10.91 12.76
CA LEU A 9 1.92 11.77 13.94
C LEU A 9 0.58 11.67 14.70
N GLN A 10 -0.42 10.94 14.20
CA GLN A 10 -1.66 10.68 14.92
C GLN A 10 -1.82 9.18 15.18
N PRO A 11 -2.32 8.75 16.35
CA PRO A 11 -2.60 7.34 16.62
C PRO A 11 -3.48 6.75 15.53
N LEU A 12 -3.10 5.60 14.98
CA LEU A 12 -4.00 4.77 14.18
C LEU A 12 -5.00 4.09 15.14
N ASP A 13 -6.07 4.80 15.47
CA ASP A 13 -7.22 4.19 16.12
C ASP A 13 -8.35 3.94 15.13
N PHE A 14 -9.18 2.96 15.45
CA PHE A 14 -10.32 2.57 14.61
C PHE A 14 -11.24 3.76 14.29
N TYR A 15 -11.35 4.71 15.20
CA TYR A 15 -12.26 5.85 15.10
C TYR A 15 -11.71 7.03 14.27
N SER A 16 -10.40 7.04 14.01
CA SER A 16 -9.71 8.07 13.22
C SER A 16 -9.39 7.62 11.79
N PHE A 17 -9.45 6.32 11.51
CA PHE A 17 -9.30 5.78 10.17
C PHE A 17 -10.61 5.90 9.37
N SER A 18 -10.56 6.51 8.19
CA SER A 18 -11.69 6.56 7.26
C SER A 18 -11.56 5.46 6.20
N PHE A 19 -12.46 4.49 6.22
CA PHE A 19 -12.57 3.50 5.17
C PHE A 19 -13.10 4.12 3.86
N PRO A 20 -12.93 3.43 2.71
CA PRO A 20 -13.48 3.87 1.43
C PRO A 20 -14.98 4.20 1.54
N GLU A 21 -15.40 5.33 0.96
CA GLU A 21 -16.77 5.86 1.04
C GLU A 21 -17.36 6.02 2.46
N GLY A 22 -16.53 6.03 3.51
CA GLY A 22 -17.02 6.08 4.89
C GLY A 22 -17.64 4.76 5.36
N PHE A 23 -17.26 3.63 4.73
CA PHE A 23 -17.66 2.30 5.18
C PHE A 23 -17.42 2.12 6.69
N ASP A 24 -18.47 1.79 7.44
CA ASP A 24 -18.32 1.41 8.84
C ASP A 24 -18.30 -0.13 8.94
N PRO A 25 -17.13 -0.75 9.11
CA PRO A 25 -17.04 -2.20 9.22
C PRO A 25 -17.71 -2.75 10.48
N GLN A 26 -17.76 -1.98 11.57
CA GLN A 26 -18.41 -2.40 12.80
C GLN A 26 -19.92 -2.44 12.60
N GLU A 27 -20.51 -1.36 12.07
CA GLU A 27 -21.93 -1.33 11.74
C GLU A 27 -22.29 -2.42 10.72
N ALA A 28 -21.48 -2.59 9.68
CA ALA A 28 -21.69 -3.59 8.64
C ALA A 28 -21.70 -5.02 9.22
N ALA A 29 -20.79 -5.34 10.14
CA ALA A 29 -20.73 -6.64 10.81
C ALA A 29 -21.90 -6.86 11.78
N LEU A 30 -22.13 -5.92 12.70
CA LEU A 30 -23.15 -6.05 13.74
C LEU A 30 -24.57 -6.12 13.15
N SER A 31 -24.87 -5.31 12.12
CA SER A 31 -26.16 -5.33 11.42
C SER A 31 -26.47 -6.65 10.71
N ARG A 32 -25.44 -7.49 10.46
CA ARG A 32 -25.54 -8.81 9.82
C ARG A 32 -25.42 -9.96 10.82
N GLY A 33 -25.40 -9.67 12.12
CA GLY A 33 -25.34 -10.67 13.18
C GLY A 33 -23.95 -11.24 13.46
N PHE A 34 -22.89 -10.65 12.91
CA PHE A 34 -21.52 -11.01 13.25
C PHE A 34 -21.06 -10.30 14.52
N ALA A 35 -20.20 -10.94 15.30
CA ALA A 35 -19.39 -10.23 16.27
C ALA A 35 -18.31 -9.40 15.54
N PHE A 36 -17.96 -8.25 16.09
CA PHE A 36 -16.91 -7.39 15.56
C PHE A 36 -15.81 -7.22 16.60
N ALA A 37 -14.56 -7.35 16.17
CA ALA A 37 -13.38 -7.10 16.96
C ALA A 37 -12.35 -6.35 16.11
N THR A 38 -11.66 -5.39 16.71
CA THR A 38 -10.59 -4.62 16.07
C THR A 38 -9.53 -4.26 17.10
N THR A 39 -8.33 -3.95 16.64
CA THR A 39 -7.22 -3.48 17.47
C THR A 39 -6.53 -2.31 16.80
N SER A 40 -6.10 -1.33 17.59
CA SER A 40 -4.99 -0.46 17.18
C SER A 40 -3.72 -1.28 17.16
N TYR A 41 -2.84 -1.00 16.20
CA TYR A 41 -1.50 -1.57 16.23
C TYR A 41 -0.68 -0.93 17.34
N ARG A 42 0.27 -1.69 17.90
CA ARG A 42 1.15 -1.22 18.98
C ARG A 42 2.12 -0.10 18.55
N ARG A 43 2.10 0.29 17.27
CA ARG A 43 2.94 1.32 16.67
C ARG A 43 2.26 1.98 15.47
N ASN A 44 2.78 3.15 15.10
CA ASN A 44 2.49 3.82 13.82
C ASN A 44 3.63 3.58 12.80
N GLY A 45 3.44 4.09 11.58
CA GLY A 45 4.41 3.95 10.49
C GLY A 45 4.30 2.58 9.83
N LEU A 46 5.43 2.01 9.46
CA LEU A 46 5.56 0.64 8.94
C LEU A 46 5.21 -0.36 10.05
N ALA A 47 3.94 -0.74 10.10
CA ALA A 47 3.37 -1.54 11.18
C ALA A 47 2.88 -2.92 10.73
N ILE A 48 3.18 -3.36 9.51
CA ILE A 48 2.72 -4.63 8.94
C ILE A 48 2.98 -5.83 9.87
N LEU A 49 4.24 -6.10 10.25
CA LEU A 49 4.55 -7.28 11.07
C LEU A 49 3.99 -7.17 12.50
N PRO A 50 4.12 -6.03 13.19
CA PRO A 50 3.40 -5.82 14.45
C PRO A 50 1.89 -5.96 14.31
N GLY A 51 1.29 -5.52 13.20
CA GLY A 51 -0.14 -5.62 12.93
C GLY A 51 -0.61 -7.06 12.73
N VAL A 52 0.17 -7.88 12.03
CA VAL A 52 -0.07 -9.34 11.93
C VAL A 52 -0.10 -9.96 13.33
N GLU A 53 0.87 -9.63 14.17
CA GLU A 53 0.97 -10.15 15.54
C GLU A 53 -0.13 -9.60 16.48
N ASP A 54 -0.50 -8.32 16.34
CA ASP A 54 -1.58 -7.70 17.10
C ASP A 54 -2.95 -8.31 16.76
N VAL A 55 -3.21 -8.57 15.47
CA VAL A 55 -4.44 -9.25 15.03
C VAL A 55 -4.46 -10.70 15.50
N ARG A 56 -3.33 -11.41 15.46
CA ARG A 56 -3.20 -12.77 16.03
C ARG A 56 -3.63 -12.79 17.50
N GLN A 57 -3.06 -11.89 18.31
CA GLN A 57 -3.38 -11.77 19.73
C GLN A 57 -4.85 -11.37 19.98
N LEU A 58 -5.41 -10.50 19.14
CA LEU A 58 -6.82 -10.12 19.20
C LEU A 58 -7.73 -11.35 19.02
N VAL A 59 -7.48 -12.17 18.00
CA VAL A 59 -8.28 -13.37 17.73
C VAL A 59 -8.17 -14.37 18.88
N GLU A 60 -6.97 -14.61 19.41
CA GLU A 60 -6.76 -15.50 20.57
C GLU A 60 -7.49 -14.99 21.82
N ALA A 61 -7.39 -13.69 22.12
CA ALA A 61 -8.05 -13.08 23.26
C ALA A 61 -9.58 -13.12 23.16
N PHE A 62 -10.11 -13.04 21.93
CA PHE A 62 -11.54 -13.21 21.65
C PHE A 62 -11.96 -14.68 21.83
N ARG A 63 -11.19 -15.63 21.27
CA ARG A 63 -11.44 -17.08 21.38
C ARG A 63 -11.39 -17.61 22.83
N ALA A 64 -10.65 -16.93 23.71
CA ALA A 64 -10.66 -17.24 25.15
C ALA A 64 -11.98 -16.88 25.85
N ARG A 65 -12.84 -16.05 25.23
CA ARG A 65 -14.11 -15.57 25.81
C ARG A 65 -15.34 -16.05 25.05
N ALA A 66 -15.19 -16.38 23.77
CA ALA A 66 -16.25 -16.85 22.90
C ALA A 66 -15.70 -17.93 21.95
N ALA A 67 -16.55 -18.85 21.49
CA ALA A 67 -16.17 -19.87 20.52
C ALA A 67 -16.84 -19.58 19.17
N PRO A 68 -16.30 -18.65 18.35
CA PRO A 68 -16.86 -18.37 17.04
C PRO A 68 -16.72 -19.60 16.13
N ALA A 69 -17.79 -19.96 15.42
CA ALA A 69 -17.75 -21.04 14.43
C ALA A 69 -16.83 -20.68 13.25
N HIS A 70 -16.82 -19.40 12.86
CA HIS A 70 -16.01 -18.87 11.78
C HIS A 70 -15.33 -17.56 12.19
N THR A 71 -14.12 -17.31 11.71
CA THR A 71 -13.35 -16.08 11.97
C THR A 71 -12.89 -15.49 10.64
N TYR A 72 -13.49 -14.36 10.24
CA TYR A 72 -13.15 -13.69 8.98
C TYR A 72 -12.23 -12.51 9.25
N LEU A 73 -11.16 -12.38 8.49
CA LEU A 73 -10.25 -11.23 8.58
C LEU A 73 -10.36 -10.35 7.34
N PHE A 74 -10.45 -9.05 7.51
CA PHE A 74 -10.34 -8.13 6.37
C PHE A 74 -9.52 -6.90 6.73
N GLY A 75 -8.92 -6.31 5.72
CA GLY A 75 -8.07 -5.14 5.89
C GLY A 75 -7.87 -4.39 4.58
N VAL A 76 -7.52 -3.11 4.72
CA VAL A 76 -7.42 -2.14 3.62
C VAL A 76 -6.02 -1.52 3.59
N SER A 77 -5.47 -1.30 2.41
CA SER A 77 -4.13 -0.73 2.23
C SER A 77 -3.06 -1.57 2.96
N GLU A 78 -2.31 -1.00 3.90
CA GLU A 78 -1.41 -1.75 4.78
C GLU A 78 -2.11 -2.95 5.46
N GLY A 79 -3.36 -2.77 5.89
CA GLY A 79 -4.20 -3.83 6.47
C GLY A 79 -4.52 -4.97 5.48
N GLY A 80 -4.51 -4.71 4.18
CA GLY A 80 -4.66 -5.74 3.14
C GLY A 80 -3.45 -6.67 3.10
N LEU A 81 -2.24 -6.12 3.23
CA LEU A 81 -1.03 -6.92 3.37
C LEU A 81 -0.99 -7.66 4.72
N VAL A 82 -1.41 -7.01 5.82
CA VAL A 82 -1.56 -7.67 7.14
C VAL A 82 -2.53 -8.85 7.05
N THR A 83 -3.66 -8.68 6.37
CA THR A 83 -4.66 -9.75 6.18
C THR A 83 -4.05 -10.93 5.44
N THR A 84 -3.39 -10.65 4.33
CA THR A 84 -2.78 -11.68 3.49
C THR A 84 -1.68 -12.45 4.24
N LEU A 85 -0.76 -11.75 4.91
CA LEU A 85 0.29 -12.38 5.70
C LEU A 85 -0.25 -13.16 6.91
N SER A 86 -1.34 -12.70 7.52
CA SER A 86 -1.96 -13.41 8.65
C SER A 86 -2.57 -14.74 8.18
N LEU A 87 -3.22 -14.76 7.03
CA LEU A 87 -3.77 -15.98 6.44
C LEU A 87 -2.67 -16.97 6.03
N GLU A 88 -1.55 -16.50 5.48
CA GLU A 88 -0.42 -17.37 5.11
C GLU A 88 0.32 -17.94 6.34
N ARG A 89 0.38 -17.20 7.45
CA ARG A 89 1.19 -17.58 8.63
C ARG A 89 0.42 -18.31 9.72
N TYR A 90 -0.85 -17.94 9.89
CA TYR A 90 -1.70 -18.44 10.97
C TYR A 90 -3.07 -18.91 10.42
N PRO A 91 -3.10 -19.79 9.41
CA PRO A 91 -4.36 -20.22 8.80
C PRO A 91 -5.31 -20.89 9.81
N GLU A 92 -4.81 -21.45 10.91
CA GLU A 92 -5.62 -22.04 11.99
C GLU A 92 -6.49 -21.02 12.77
N LEU A 93 -6.20 -19.72 12.63
CA LEU A 93 -6.92 -18.65 13.31
C LEU A 93 -8.08 -18.09 12.49
N TYR A 94 -8.15 -18.40 11.20
CA TYR A 94 -9.11 -17.79 10.29
C TYR A 94 -9.91 -18.86 9.53
N SER A 95 -11.07 -18.45 9.06
CA SER A 95 -11.86 -19.22 8.09
C SER A 95 -11.52 -18.72 6.69
N ASP A 96 -11.53 -17.40 6.50
CA ASP A 96 -11.35 -16.77 5.19
C ASP A 96 -10.86 -15.31 5.37
N GLY A 97 -10.40 -14.68 4.29
CA GLY A 97 -9.94 -13.29 4.34
C GLY A 97 -10.30 -12.42 3.13
N LEU A 98 -10.48 -11.12 3.38
CA LEU A 98 -10.66 -10.08 2.36
C LEU A 98 -9.54 -9.04 2.44
N ALA A 99 -8.60 -9.09 1.49
CA ALA A 99 -7.51 -8.13 1.39
C ALA A 99 -7.87 -7.06 0.35
N MET A 100 -7.90 -5.79 0.76
CA MET A 100 -8.25 -4.68 -0.11
C MET A 100 -7.03 -3.79 -0.37
N CYS A 101 -6.76 -3.48 -1.65
CA CYS A 101 -5.77 -2.50 -2.11
C CYS A 101 -4.39 -2.58 -1.42
N GLY A 102 -3.97 -3.78 -1.01
CA GLY A 102 -2.76 -3.99 -0.21
C GLY A 102 -1.52 -4.24 -1.09
N PRO A 103 -0.31 -3.88 -0.62
CA PRO A 103 0.94 -4.15 -1.34
C PRO A 103 1.35 -5.64 -1.20
N ILE A 104 0.46 -6.54 -1.63
CA ILE A 104 0.67 -7.98 -1.68
C ILE A 104 1.55 -8.37 -2.86
N GLY A 105 2.03 -9.59 -2.93
CA GLY A 105 2.89 -10.01 -4.04
C GLY A 105 4.33 -9.57 -3.85
N SER A 106 4.66 -8.28 -3.78
CA SER A 106 6.01 -7.86 -3.41
C SER A 106 6.09 -6.52 -2.67
N PHE A 107 6.30 -6.60 -1.35
CA PHE A 107 6.54 -5.41 -0.54
C PHE A 107 7.86 -4.71 -0.92
N ARG A 108 8.87 -5.45 -1.37
CA ARG A 108 10.11 -4.86 -1.89
C ARG A 108 9.86 -3.96 -3.09
N GLU A 109 9.05 -4.39 -4.05
CA GLU A 109 8.73 -3.55 -5.20
C GLU A 109 7.90 -2.32 -4.80
N GLN A 110 7.08 -2.39 -3.75
CA GLN A 110 6.39 -1.20 -3.21
C GLN A 110 7.40 -0.15 -2.70
N LEU A 111 8.41 -0.57 -1.94
CA LEU A 111 9.46 0.33 -1.45
C LEU A 111 10.29 0.90 -2.60
N ASN A 112 10.62 0.07 -3.59
CA ASN A 112 11.31 0.52 -4.79
C ASN A 112 10.48 1.52 -5.58
N TYR A 113 9.17 1.32 -5.70
CA TYR A 113 8.27 2.24 -6.41
C TYR A 113 8.28 3.64 -5.79
N PHE A 114 8.16 3.75 -4.46
CA PHE A 114 8.24 5.05 -3.78
C PHE A 114 9.62 5.72 -3.94
N GLY A 115 10.69 4.95 -3.85
CA GLY A 115 12.05 5.44 -4.06
C GLY A 115 12.31 5.89 -5.51
N ASP A 116 11.88 5.09 -6.48
CA ASP A 116 11.97 5.39 -7.92
C ASP A 116 11.23 6.67 -8.24
N PHE A 117 10.01 6.81 -7.73
CA PHE A 117 9.19 7.99 -7.98
C PHE A 117 9.89 9.26 -7.48
N ARG A 118 10.48 9.21 -6.28
CA ARG A 118 11.23 10.35 -5.74
C ARG A 118 12.50 10.65 -6.53
N ALA A 119 13.30 9.62 -6.86
CA ALA A 119 14.52 9.80 -7.65
C ALA A 119 14.24 10.38 -9.05
N LEU A 120 13.18 9.92 -9.70
CA LEU A 120 12.72 10.46 -10.99
C LEU A 120 12.17 11.88 -10.83
N PHE A 121 11.43 12.17 -9.76
CA PHE A 121 10.95 13.52 -9.49
C PHE A 121 12.11 14.50 -9.36
N ASP A 122 13.16 14.15 -8.61
CA ASP A 122 14.33 15.01 -8.42
C ASP A 122 15.10 15.23 -9.75
N TYR A 123 15.07 14.25 -10.67
CA TYR A 123 15.60 14.41 -12.04
C TYR A 123 14.79 15.41 -12.88
N PHE A 124 13.46 15.29 -12.89
CA PHE A 124 12.60 16.14 -13.72
C PHE A 124 12.35 17.54 -13.11
N PHE A 125 12.42 17.66 -11.79
CA PHE A 125 12.11 18.86 -11.01
C PHE A 125 13.23 19.16 -10.00
N PRO A 126 14.47 19.43 -10.48
CA PRO A 126 15.62 19.59 -9.60
C PRO A 126 15.44 20.77 -8.63
N GLY A 127 15.74 20.52 -7.35
CA GLY A 127 15.70 21.55 -6.31
C GLY A 127 14.31 21.93 -5.81
N VAL A 128 13.25 21.19 -6.19
CA VAL A 128 11.89 21.43 -5.67
C VAL A 128 11.71 20.90 -4.24
N LEU A 129 12.21 19.70 -3.95
CA LEU A 129 12.20 19.10 -2.62
C LEU A 129 13.65 18.95 -2.11
N PRO A 130 13.95 19.29 -0.84
CA PRO A 130 15.23 18.99 -0.24
C PRO A 130 15.32 17.51 0.17
N GLY A 131 16.53 17.01 0.39
CA GLY A 131 16.80 15.60 0.66
C GLY A 131 16.88 14.75 -0.61
N SER A 132 16.61 13.47 -0.47
CA SER A 132 16.68 12.48 -1.55
C SER A 132 15.61 11.40 -1.42
N ALA A 133 15.65 10.39 -2.28
CA ALA A 133 14.77 9.22 -2.22
C ALA A 133 14.92 8.36 -0.96
N ILE A 134 16.05 8.47 -0.24
CA ILE A 134 16.38 7.64 0.92
C ILE A 134 16.53 8.44 2.22
N GLN A 135 16.47 9.77 2.15
CA GLN A 135 16.63 10.65 3.30
C GLN A 135 15.71 11.85 3.14
N VAL A 136 14.71 11.92 4.01
CA VAL A 136 13.74 13.03 4.05
C VAL A 136 14.08 13.95 5.21
N PRO A 137 14.47 15.21 4.98
CA PRO A 137 14.74 16.14 6.06
C PRO A 137 13.48 16.38 6.93
N PRO A 138 13.61 16.51 8.27
CA PRO A 138 12.46 16.69 9.16
C PRO A 138 11.56 17.88 8.78
N GLU A 139 12.15 18.96 8.26
CA GLU A 139 11.41 20.12 7.79
C GLU A 139 10.46 19.80 6.63
N VAL A 140 10.79 18.83 5.77
CA VAL A 140 9.91 18.39 4.68
C VAL A 140 8.66 17.73 5.21
N THR A 141 8.84 16.86 6.21
CA THR A 141 7.74 16.17 6.87
C THR A 141 6.85 17.16 7.62
N ALA A 142 7.45 18.05 8.42
CA ALA A 142 6.73 19.05 9.20
C ALA A 142 6.01 20.09 8.33
N GLY A 143 6.63 20.48 7.21
CA GLY A 143 6.11 21.49 6.28
C GLY A 143 5.37 20.92 5.08
N TRP A 144 5.08 19.61 5.01
CA TRP A 144 4.57 18.98 3.79
C TRP A 144 3.32 19.69 3.26
N PHE A 145 2.29 19.83 4.09
CA PHE A 145 1.01 20.37 3.65
C PHE A 145 1.01 21.88 3.40
N THR A 146 1.88 22.62 4.08
CA THR A 146 1.88 24.09 4.09
C THR A 146 2.91 24.70 3.15
N VAL A 147 4.03 24.00 2.90
CA VAL A 147 5.17 24.51 2.12
C VAL A 147 5.43 23.64 0.90
N TYR A 148 5.70 22.35 1.11
CA TYR A 148 6.27 21.52 0.05
C TYR A 148 5.25 21.00 -0.96
N ARG A 149 4.05 20.61 -0.51
CA ARG A 149 2.96 20.23 -1.41
C ARG A 149 2.56 21.38 -2.36
N PRO A 150 2.30 22.62 -1.89
CA PRO A 150 2.07 23.75 -2.78
C PRO A 150 3.24 24.01 -3.75
N ARG A 151 4.49 23.87 -3.29
CA ARG A 151 5.69 24.04 -4.12
C ARG A 151 5.78 22.99 -5.23
N VAL A 152 5.51 21.73 -4.91
CA VAL A 152 5.44 20.62 -5.88
C VAL A 152 4.34 20.88 -6.90
N GLN A 153 3.14 21.29 -6.46
CA GLN A 153 2.02 21.62 -7.33
C GLN A 153 2.37 22.76 -8.30
N ALA A 154 3.01 23.83 -7.81
CA ALA A 154 3.45 24.94 -8.65
C ALA A 154 4.49 24.51 -9.70
N ALA A 155 5.45 23.66 -9.32
CA ALA A 155 6.46 23.13 -10.23
C ALA A 155 5.85 22.26 -11.35
N ILE A 156 4.91 21.38 -10.99
CA ILE A 156 4.18 20.53 -11.94
C ILE A 156 3.36 21.39 -12.91
N ALA A 157 2.64 22.38 -12.39
CA ALA A 157 1.83 23.29 -13.20
C ALA A 157 2.69 24.12 -14.19
N ALA A 158 3.89 24.52 -13.77
CA ALA A 158 4.83 25.24 -14.63
C ALA A 158 5.45 24.35 -15.73
N ASN A 159 5.50 23.02 -15.54
CA ASN A 159 6.08 22.09 -16.51
C ASN A 159 5.25 20.79 -16.67
N PRO A 160 4.06 20.86 -17.29
CA PRO A 160 3.19 19.70 -17.49
C PRO A 160 3.78 18.65 -18.45
N GLY A 161 4.77 19.03 -19.28
CA GLY A 161 5.50 18.09 -20.13
C GLY A 161 6.43 17.18 -19.32
N ALA A 162 7.17 17.75 -18.36
CA ALA A 162 7.99 16.98 -17.42
C ALA A 162 7.13 16.12 -16.49
N ALA A 163 6.00 16.65 -16.01
CA ALA A 163 5.05 15.90 -15.17
C ALA A 163 4.56 14.61 -15.86
N ARG A 164 4.21 14.69 -17.14
CA ARG A 164 3.81 13.52 -17.94
C ARG A 164 4.96 12.53 -18.16
N GLN A 165 6.19 13.00 -18.37
CA GLN A 165 7.36 12.12 -18.45
C GLN A 165 7.65 11.42 -17.12
N LEU A 166 7.53 12.12 -15.99
CA LEU A 166 7.68 11.53 -14.66
C LEU A 166 6.69 10.38 -14.44
N VAL A 167 5.40 10.61 -14.64
CA VAL A 167 4.37 9.57 -14.43
C VAL A 167 4.59 8.36 -15.35
N ARG A 168 4.93 8.59 -16.63
CA ARG A 168 5.24 7.50 -17.57
C ARG A 168 6.48 6.70 -17.18
N THR A 169 7.57 7.38 -16.81
CA THR A 169 8.85 6.72 -16.44
C THR A 169 8.77 5.97 -15.13
N ALA A 170 8.02 6.49 -14.17
CA ALA A 170 7.73 5.83 -12.90
C ALA A 170 6.67 4.71 -13.05
N LYS A 171 6.01 4.61 -14.22
CA LYS A 171 4.86 3.73 -14.47
C LYS A 171 3.74 3.91 -13.43
N ALA A 172 3.57 5.15 -12.96
CA ALA A 172 2.53 5.48 -12.00
C ALA A 172 1.19 5.58 -12.72
N ALA A 173 0.13 5.10 -12.06
CA ALA A 173 -1.21 5.15 -12.61
C ALA A 173 -1.70 6.61 -12.71
N PHE A 174 -2.44 6.91 -13.75
CA PHE A 174 -3.24 8.12 -13.90
C PHE A 174 -4.48 7.76 -14.72
N ASP A 175 -5.53 8.56 -14.63
CA ASP A 175 -6.71 8.42 -15.46
C ASP A 175 -6.49 9.15 -16.80
N PRO A 176 -6.50 8.45 -17.96
CA PRO A 176 -6.35 9.09 -19.26
C PRO A 176 -7.48 10.08 -19.59
N ASP A 177 -8.67 9.88 -19.03
CA ASP A 177 -9.86 10.71 -19.26
C ASP A 177 -9.90 11.93 -18.32
N ASP A 178 -9.08 11.94 -17.26
CA ASP A 178 -8.92 13.06 -16.34
C ASP A 178 -7.44 13.47 -16.18
N PRO A 179 -6.96 14.44 -16.97
CA PRO A 179 -5.59 14.94 -16.89
C PRO A 179 -5.18 15.50 -15.52
N GLU A 180 -6.13 15.89 -14.65
CA GLU A 180 -5.82 16.38 -13.31
C GLU A 180 -5.20 15.28 -12.44
N THR A 181 -5.54 14.02 -12.71
CA THR A 181 -5.00 12.85 -11.99
C THR A 181 -3.49 12.72 -12.07
N VAL A 182 -2.83 13.27 -13.10
CA VAL A 182 -1.37 13.34 -13.19
C VAL A 182 -0.79 14.12 -12.02
N ALA A 183 -1.33 15.31 -11.72
CA ALA A 183 -0.85 16.12 -10.61
C ALA A 183 -1.20 15.49 -9.26
N ILE A 184 -2.40 14.89 -9.15
CA ILE A 184 -2.82 14.16 -7.95
C ILE A 184 -1.85 13.01 -7.68
N THR A 185 -1.55 12.19 -8.68
CA THR A 185 -0.62 11.06 -8.61
C THR A 185 0.73 11.53 -8.09
N ILE A 186 1.33 12.52 -8.73
CA ILE A 186 2.67 13.00 -8.34
C ILE A 186 2.71 13.45 -6.88
N VAL A 187 1.74 14.27 -6.47
CA VAL A 187 1.67 14.77 -5.09
C VAL A 187 1.42 13.61 -4.10
N SER A 188 0.53 12.69 -4.44
CA SER A 188 0.16 11.56 -3.58
C SER A 188 1.32 10.58 -3.41
N VAL A 189 2.02 10.17 -4.46
CA VAL A 189 3.17 9.26 -4.33
C VAL A 189 4.32 9.91 -3.56
N LEU A 190 4.61 11.18 -3.83
CA LEU A 190 5.63 11.92 -3.08
C LEU A 190 5.26 12.07 -1.60
N GLN A 191 3.99 12.24 -1.28
CA GLN A 191 3.55 12.27 0.12
C GLN A 191 3.89 10.97 0.84
N PHE A 192 3.63 9.81 0.22
CA PHE A 192 4.03 8.53 0.80
C PHE A 192 5.55 8.39 0.91
N ASN A 193 6.32 8.82 -0.09
CA ASN A 193 7.78 8.87 0.03
C ASN A 193 8.21 9.73 1.25
N VAL A 194 7.67 10.94 1.40
CA VAL A 194 8.03 11.87 2.48
C VAL A 194 7.75 11.28 3.86
N PHE A 195 6.59 10.69 4.07
CA PHE A 195 6.19 10.18 5.40
C PHE A 195 6.69 8.77 5.71
N ALA A 196 6.90 7.91 4.71
CA ALA A 196 7.27 6.51 4.94
C ALA A 196 8.78 6.25 4.90
N THR A 197 9.58 7.04 4.18
CA THR A 197 11.00 6.71 3.91
C THR A 197 11.83 6.57 5.18
N ASN A 198 11.83 7.59 6.06
CA ASN A 198 12.67 7.57 7.24
C ASN A 198 12.22 6.50 8.25
N ASP A 199 10.90 6.33 8.41
CA ASP A 199 10.38 5.27 9.29
C ASP A 199 10.74 3.88 8.75
N ALA A 200 10.59 3.63 7.44
CA ALA A 200 11.03 2.38 6.83
C ALA A 200 12.54 2.14 7.02
N VAL A 201 13.38 3.17 6.89
CA VAL A 201 14.82 3.09 7.16
C VAL A 201 15.08 2.68 8.61
N GLU A 202 14.38 3.29 9.56
CA GLU A 202 14.52 2.99 10.99
C GLU A 202 14.10 1.54 11.28
N GLN A 203 12.92 1.12 10.80
CA GLN A 203 12.36 -0.19 11.11
C GLN A 203 13.06 -1.36 10.41
N LEU A 204 13.53 -1.13 9.19
CA LEU A 204 14.24 -2.15 8.42
C LEU A 204 15.74 -2.15 8.75
N GLY A 205 16.22 -1.20 9.57
CA GLY A 205 17.62 -1.12 10.00
C GLY A 205 18.56 -0.66 8.90
N GLY A 206 18.08 0.18 7.97
CA GLY A 206 18.82 0.79 6.87
C GLY A 206 17.94 1.06 5.66
N ASN A 207 18.51 1.68 4.62
CA ASN A 207 17.80 1.96 3.37
C ASN A 207 17.35 0.64 2.67
N PRO A 208 16.05 0.46 2.37
CA PRO A 208 15.57 -0.70 1.61
C PRO A 208 15.51 -0.48 0.09
N TYR A 209 15.60 0.78 -0.38
CA TYR A 209 15.44 1.14 -1.79
C TYR A 209 16.72 0.87 -2.60
N ASP A 210 16.61 0.15 -3.71
CA ASP A 210 17.69 -0.03 -4.68
C ASP A 210 17.20 0.24 -6.11
N ASN A 211 17.91 1.11 -6.83
CA ASN A 211 17.70 1.33 -8.26
C ASN A 211 18.99 1.28 -9.08
N ARG A 212 20.08 0.70 -8.55
CA ARG A 212 21.39 0.67 -9.25
C ARG A 212 21.31 -0.04 -10.59
N GLY A 213 20.53 -1.12 -10.64
CA GLY A 213 20.30 -1.90 -11.85
C GLY A 213 19.07 -1.49 -12.66
N ARG A 214 18.32 -0.46 -12.24
CA ARG A 214 17.02 -0.14 -12.86
C ARG A 214 17.22 0.69 -14.13
N LEU A 215 16.65 0.21 -15.23
CA LEU A 215 16.55 1.00 -16.46
C LEU A 215 15.16 1.64 -16.51
N TYR A 216 15.13 2.97 -16.48
CA TYR A 216 13.90 3.74 -16.62
C TYR A 216 13.64 4.05 -18.10
N VAL A 217 12.39 3.90 -18.54
CA VAL A 217 11.98 4.12 -19.93
C VAL A 217 10.70 4.94 -20.00
N GLY A 218 10.49 5.69 -21.09
CA GLY A 218 9.26 6.46 -21.32
C GLY A 218 9.41 7.98 -21.16
N SER A 219 10.64 8.47 -21.00
CA SER A 219 10.99 9.88 -21.17
C SER A 219 11.25 10.20 -22.63
N HIS A 220 11.50 11.47 -22.95
CA HIS A 220 11.94 11.88 -24.29
C HIS A 220 13.39 11.50 -24.58
N ASN A 221 14.20 11.20 -23.54
CA ASN A 221 15.60 10.79 -23.68
C ASN A 221 16.00 9.86 -22.52
N ASP A 222 15.69 8.58 -22.68
CA ASP A 222 15.93 7.57 -21.64
C ASP A 222 17.42 7.35 -21.36
N LEU A 223 18.28 7.54 -22.36
CA LEU A 223 19.73 7.47 -22.17
C LEU A 223 20.20 8.54 -21.18
N LEU A 224 19.84 9.81 -21.43
CA LEU A 224 20.22 10.91 -20.55
C LEU A 224 19.64 10.75 -19.15
N LEU A 225 18.37 10.33 -19.06
CA LEU A 225 17.72 10.08 -17.78
C LEU A 225 18.49 9.03 -16.97
N ASN A 226 18.80 7.87 -17.56
CA ASN A 226 19.49 6.81 -16.84
C ASN A 226 20.94 7.15 -16.47
N LEU A 227 21.58 8.05 -17.21
CA LEU A 227 22.92 8.57 -16.90
C LEU A 227 22.91 9.59 -15.75
N ARG A 228 21.80 10.29 -15.52
CA ARG A 228 21.72 11.46 -14.62
C ARG A 228 20.91 11.22 -13.35
N VAL A 229 19.94 10.31 -13.39
CA VAL A 229 19.11 9.99 -12.22
C VAL A 229 19.98 9.44 -11.10
N GLU A 230 19.71 9.89 -9.87
CA GLU A 230 20.47 9.46 -8.71
C GLU A 230 20.27 7.96 -8.45
N ARG A 231 21.35 7.28 -8.07
CA ARG A 231 21.38 5.83 -7.84
C ARG A 231 21.62 5.52 -6.37
N PHE A 232 20.76 4.70 -5.80
CA PHE A 232 20.78 4.30 -4.41
C PHE A 232 20.93 2.78 -4.29
N ALA A 233 21.70 2.37 -3.29
CA ALA A 233 21.90 0.97 -2.95
C ALA A 233 21.11 0.64 -1.68
N ALA A 234 20.36 -0.46 -1.71
CA ALA A 234 19.77 -0.98 -0.49
C ALA A 234 20.84 -1.58 0.43
N SER A 235 20.63 -1.44 1.73
CA SER A 235 21.46 -2.09 2.74
C SER A 235 21.09 -3.57 2.86
N THR A 236 22.10 -4.44 3.06
CA THR A 236 21.86 -5.89 3.19
C THR A 236 20.97 -6.22 4.39
N ARG A 237 21.07 -5.45 5.48
CA ARG A 237 20.20 -5.62 6.66
C ARG A 237 18.74 -5.31 6.31
N ALA A 238 18.47 -4.18 5.67
CA ALA A 238 17.12 -3.83 5.26
C ALA A 238 16.52 -4.86 4.31
N LEU A 239 17.29 -5.34 3.33
CA LEU A 239 16.80 -6.38 2.41
C LEU A 239 16.42 -7.69 3.13
N ARG A 240 17.15 -8.09 4.18
CA ARG A 240 16.76 -9.25 5.00
C ARG A 240 15.45 -9.00 5.73
N ASN A 241 15.28 -7.83 6.34
CA ASN A 241 14.06 -7.50 7.07
C ASN A 241 12.85 -7.30 6.13
N VAL A 242 13.05 -6.77 4.92
CA VAL A 242 12.02 -6.65 3.89
C VAL A 242 11.51 -8.03 3.46
N ALA A 243 12.37 -9.06 3.43
CA ALA A 243 11.96 -10.41 3.07
C ALA A 243 10.87 -10.97 4.01
N GLU A 244 10.83 -10.52 5.26
CA GLU A 244 9.76 -10.89 6.19
C GLU A 244 8.41 -10.23 5.85
N HIS A 245 8.35 -9.25 4.95
CA HIS A 245 7.10 -8.60 4.53
C HIS A 245 6.59 -9.14 3.19
N GLU A 246 7.37 -10.01 2.54
CA GLU A 246 6.97 -10.63 1.28
C GLU A 246 5.90 -11.69 1.53
N THR A 247 4.78 -11.57 0.82
CA THR A 247 3.80 -12.65 0.74
C THR A 247 4.38 -13.81 -0.06
N THR A 248 4.04 -15.02 0.34
CA THR A 248 4.54 -16.27 -0.20
C THR A 248 3.60 -16.89 -1.23
N GLY A 249 2.31 -16.58 -1.17
CA GLY A 249 1.27 -17.25 -1.95
C GLY A 249 0.85 -18.61 -1.38
N ASP A 250 1.38 -19.03 -0.22
CA ASP A 250 0.97 -20.25 0.47
C ASP A 250 -0.34 -20.01 1.23
N VAL A 251 -1.46 -20.02 0.49
CA VAL A 251 -2.78 -19.75 1.04
C VAL A 251 -3.59 -21.05 1.05
N SER A 252 -3.96 -21.51 2.24
CA SER A 252 -4.80 -22.70 2.44
C SER A 252 -6.26 -22.39 2.77
N LEU A 253 -6.65 -21.11 2.71
CA LEU A 253 -8.00 -20.63 3.01
C LEU A 253 -8.55 -19.83 1.83
N PRO A 254 -9.86 -19.62 1.72
CA PRO A 254 -10.39 -18.64 0.77
C PRO A 254 -9.88 -17.24 1.08
N LEU A 255 -9.32 -16.59 0.06
CA LEU A 255 -8.85 -15.21 0.09
C LEU A 255 -9.43 -14.46 -1.10
N VAL A 256 -10.26 -13.46 -0.83
CA VAL A 256 -10.71 -12.51 -1.86
C VAL A 256 -9.78 -11.30 -1.82
N THR A 257 -9.25 -10.89 -2.97
CA THR A 257 -8.51 -9.63 -3.10
C THR A 257 -9.34 -8.62 -3.89
N LEU A 258 -9.33 -7.35 -3.49
CA LEU A 258 -10.12 -6.28 -4.11
C LEU A 258 -9.25 -5.05 -4.33
N HIS A 259 -8.98 -4.67 -5.58
CA HIS A 259 -7.95 -3.66 -5.89
C HIS A 259 -8.34 -2.77 -7.06
N THR A 260 -8.16 -1.44 -6.90
CA THR A 260 -8.33 -0.48 -7.99
C THR A 260 -7.22 -0.58 -9.03
N THR A 261 -7.58 -0.78 -10.29
CA THR A 261 -6.60 -1.01 -11.37
C THR A 261 -5.74 0.20 -11.71
N LEU A 262 -6.22 1.42 -11.40
CA LEU A 262 -5.47 2.68 -11.56
C LEU A 262 -5.11 3.29 -10.20
N ASP A 263 -4.65 2.45 -9.26
CA ASP A 263 -4.13 2.87 -7.96
C ASP A 263 -2.73 3.50 -8.09
N PRO A 264 -2.55 4.79 -7.76
CA PRO A 264 -1.25 5.45 -7.87
C PRO A 264 -0.32 5.17 -6.67
N ILE A 265 -0.83 4.69 -5.54
CA ILE A 265 -0.05 4.51 -4.31
C ILE A 265 0.43 3.07 -4.17
N VAL A 266 -0.49 2.12 -4.34
CA VAL A 266 -0.21 0.69 -4.33
C VAL A 266 -0.61 0.16 -5.71
N PRO A 267 0.31 0.14 -6.68
CA PRO A 267 -0.06 -0.15 -8.05
C PRO A 267 -0.66 -1.54 -8.23
N TYR A 268 -1.58 -1.68 -9.17
CA TYR A 268 -2.28 -2.94 -9.43
C TYR A 268 -1.34 -4.10 -9.81
N TRP A 269 -0.09 -3.85 -10.22
CA TRP A 269 0.87 -4.92 -10.51
C TRP A 269 1.20 -5.80 -9.28
N HIS A 270 0.83 -5.40 -8.06
CA HIS A 270 0.87 -6.26 -6.87
C HIS A 270 -0.02 -7.51 -7.00
N GLU A 271 -1.23 -7.37 -7.54
CA GLU A 271 -2.18 -8.48 -7.74
C GLU A 271 -1.60 -9.60 -8.63
N PRO A 272 -1.14 -9.34 -9.87
CA PRO A 272 -0.52 -10.40 -10.67
C PRO A 272 0.79 -10.90 -10.07
N LEU A 273 1.59 -10.08 -9.38
CA LEU A 273 2.78 -10.58 -8.66
C LEU A 273 2.40 -11.56 -7.56
N TYR A 274 1.28 -11.32 -6.88
CA TYR A 274 0.77 -12.24 -5.88
C TYR A 274 0.24 -13.53 -6.50
N LEU A 275 -0.61 -13.43 -7.52
CA LEU A 275 -1.17 -14.59 -8.22
C LEU A 275 -0.09 -15.50 -8.82
N LEU A 276 1.05 -14.95 -9.26
CA LEU A 276 2.21 -15.73 -9.72
C LEU A 276 2.86 -16.57 -8.61
N LYS A 277 2.65 -16.21 -7.34
CA LYS A 277 3.15 -16.94 -6.17
C LYS A 277 2.13 -17.92 -5.59
N VAL A 278 0.84 -17.73 -5.87
CA VAL A 278 -0.24 -18.53 -5.29
C VAL A 278 -0.05 -20.00 -5.60
N ASP A 279 -0.01 -20.83 -4.55
CA ASP A 279 0.03 -22.27 -4.70
C ASP A 279 -1.29 -22.78 -5.30
N THR A 280 -1.18 -23.56 -6.37
CA THR A 280 -2.32 -24.10 -7.13
C THR A 280 -2.67 -25.55 -6.75
N SER A 281 -2.12 -26.05 -5.64
CA SER A 281 -2.37 -27.41 -5.14
C SER A 281 -3.79 -27.66 -4.58
N ASP A 282 -4.76 -26.81 -4.89
CA ASP A 282 -6.16 -26.84 -4.42
C ASP A 282 -6.34 -26.82 -2.88
N ARG A 283 -5.28 -26.45 -2.13
CA ARG A 283 -5.33 -26.30 -0.67
C ARG A 283 -6.13 -25.08 -0.21
N GLY A 284 -6.28 -24.07 -1.06
CA GLY A 284 -7.04 -22.84 -0.83
C GLY A 284 -7.53 -22.24 -2.14
N VAL A 285 -8.23 -21.11 -2.08
CA VAL A 285 -8.72 -20.39 -3.28
C VAL A 285 -8.45 -18.91 -3.14
N VAL A 286 -7.78 -18.33 -4.14
CA VAL A 286 -7.57 -16.88 -4.23
C VAL A 286 -8.44 -16.33 -5.35
N VAL A 287 -9.33 -15.40 -5.04
CA VAL A 287 -10.24 -14.77 -6.00
C VAL A 287 -9.92 -13.27 -6.11
N PRO A 288 -9.21 -12.85 -7.18
CA PRO A 288 -8.90 -11.45 -7.40
C PRO A 288 -10.05 -10.70 -8.06
N ILE A 289 -10.41 -9.54 -7.51
CA ILE A 289 -11.46 -8.65 -8.02
C ILE A 289 -10.83 -7.31 -8.42
N PRO A 290 -10.60 -7.07 -9.73
CA PRO A 290 -10.18 -5.77 -10.22
C PRO A 290 -11.33 -4.76 -10.20
N VAL A 291 -11.06 -3.55 -9.72
CA VAL A 291 -11.97 -2.40 -9.82
C VAL A 291 -11.40 -1.39 -10.81
N HIS A 292 -12.09 -1.16 -11.92
CA HIS A 292 -11.64 -0.24 -12.97
C HIS A 292 -11.90 1.22 -12.59
N ARG A 293 -11.03 1.78 -11.74
CA ARG A 293 -11.13 3.14 -11.22
C ARG A 293 -9.76 3.69 -10.83
N TYR A 294 -9.58 5.00 -10.99
CA TYR A 294 -8.44 5.74 -10.45
C TYR A 294 -8.58 6.02 -8.95
N GLY A 295 -7.47 5.85 -8.24
CA GLY A 295 -7.33 6.22 -6.84
C GLY A 295 -6.97 5.05 -5.93
N HIS A 296 -6.27 5.37 -4.84
CA HIS A 296 -5.87 4.39 -3.85
C HIS A 296 -7.05 3.99 -2.97
N CYS A 297 -7.36 2.68 -2.96
CA CYS A 297 -8.52 2.15 -2.25
C CYS A 297 -9.83 2.89 -2.57
N ALA A 298 -9.98 3.40 -3.80
CA ALA A 298 -11.21 4.06 -4.24
C ALA A 298 -12.28 2.99 -4.50
N LEU A 299 -12.77 2.35 -3.44
CA LEU A 299 -13.73 1.25 -3.45
C LEU A 299 -15.09 1.73 -2.92
N THR A 300 -16.18 1.20 -3.45
CA THR A 300 -17.53 1.53 -2.97
C THR A 300 -17.98 0.59 -1.87
N ASN A 301 -18.95 1.03 -1.06
CA ASN A 301 -19.58 0.18 -0.04
C ASN A 301 -20.20 -1.09 -0.67
N GLU A 302 -20.74 -0.99 -1.88
CA GLU A 302 -21.32 -2.11 -2.62
C GLU A 302 -20.25 -3.13 -3.04
N GLU A 303 -19.12 -2.65 -3.57
CA GLU A 303 -17.98 -3.50 -3.95
C GLU A 303 -17.42 -4.27 -2.74
N ILE A 304 -17.27 -3.58 -1.60
CA ILE A 304 -16.80 -4.19 -0.35
C ILE A 304 -17.80 -5.24 0.15
N LEU A 305 -19.09 -4.89 0.25
CA LEU A 305 -20.11 -5.81 0.73
C LEU A 305 -20.35 -6.99 -0.24
N GLY A 306 -20.23 -6.77 -1.55
CA GLY A 306 -20.28 -7.82 -2.55
C GLY A 306 -19.11 -8.81 -2.40
N SER A 307 -17.91 -8.28 -2.16
CA SER A 307 -16.71 -9.09 -1.91
C SER A 307 -16.81 -9.89 -0.62
N LEU A 308 -17.35 -9.29 0.45
CA LEU A 308 -17.62 -10.01 1.70
C LEU A 308 -18.66 -11.12 1.50
N LYS A 309 -19.74 -10.88 0.74
CA LYS A 309 -20.72 -11.92 0.41
C LYS A 309 -20.09 -13.07 -0.39
N LEU A 310 -19.22 -12.75 -1.35
CA LEU A 310 -18.49 -13.77 -2.09
C LEU A 310 -17.59 -14.59 -1.15
N LEU A 311 -16.85 -13.94 -0.26
CA LEU A 311 -16.00 -14.60 0.71
C LEU A 311 -16.81 -15.60 1.56
N LEU A 312 -17.96 -15.17 2.08
CA LEU A 312 -18.87 -16.03 2.85
C LEU A 312 -19.44 -17.21 2.04
N ALA A 313 -19.55 -17.07 0.71
CA ALA A 313 -20.03 -18.14 -0.16
C ALA A 313 -18.91 -19.13 -0.56
N LEU A 314 -17.65 -18.73 -0.43
CA LEU A 314 -16.48 -19.59 -0.66
C LEU A 314 -16.14 -20.42 0.58
N GLY A 315 -16.37 -19.85 1.77
CA GLY A 315 -16.25 -20.56 3.04
C GLY A 315 -17.20 -21.76 3.11
N ARG A 316 -16.69 -22.92 3.53
CA ARG A 316 -17.45 -24.16 3.71
C ARG A 316 -18.05 -24.27 5.11
#